data_AF-A0A378SFS1-F1
#
_entry.id   AF-A0A378SFS1-F1
#
_cell.length_a   1.000
_cell.length_b   1.000
_cell.length_c   1.000
_cell.angle_alpha   90.00
_cell.angle_beta   90.00
_cell.angle_gamma   90.00
#
_symmetry.space_group_name_H-M   'P 1'
#
loop_
_entity.id
_entity.type
_entity.pdbx_description
1 polymer ?
#
loop_
_entity_poly.entity_id
_entity_poly.type
_entity_poly.pdbx_seq_one_letter_code
_entity_poly.pdbx_strand_id
1 'polypeptide(L)' 'MTGEPKLAWQHAWDYGIETGRYILVGEPGDRWEDAVLHKGPNFDTAPLHTDPRIAAEQQILDNMVRAQAKAEEEGS' A
#
# COMPACT_ATOMS: atom_id res chain seq x y z
N MET A 1 -13.25 14.03 -17.57
CA MET A 1 -12.20 13.30 -16.83
C MET A 1 -11.05 13.08 -17.78
N THR A 2 -9.96 13.82 -17.62
CA THR A 2 -8.68 13.59 -18.32
C THR A 2 -8.11 12.28 -17.80
N GLY A 3 -8.47 11.19 -18.48
CA GLY A 3 -8.04 9.84 -18.14
C GLY A 3 -6.61 9.61 -18.60
N GLU A 4 -5.64 10.15 -17.86
CA GLU A 4 -4.29 9.60 -17.94
C GLU A 4 -4.35 8.13 -17.52
N PRO A 5 -3.73 7.21 -18.27
CA PRO A 5 -3.65 5.82 -17.86
C PRO A 5 -2.85 5.75 -16.55
N LYS A 6 -3.53 5.50 -15.44
CA LYS A 6 -2.90 5.25 -14.14
C LYS A 6 -1.90 4.10 -14.27
N LEU A 7 -0.71 4.28 -13.72
CA LEU A 7 0.32 3.25 -13.70
C LEU A 7 -0.12 2.06 -12.84
N ALA A 8 0.37 0.86 -13.15
CA ALA A 8 0.05 -0.36 -12.38
C ALA A 8 0.38 -0.19 -10.89
N TRP A 9 1.49 0.50 -10.58
CA TRP A 9 1.89 0.84 -9.22
C TRP A 9 0.85 1.69 -8.49
N GLN A 10 0.29 2.71 -9.16
CA GLN A 10 -0.73 3.57 -8.57
C GLN A 10 -2.04 2.79 -8.32
N HIS A 11 -2.40 1.88 -9.22
CA HIS A 11 -3.55 1.00 -9.00
C HIS A 11 -3.34 0.02 -7.84
N ALA A 12 -2.13 -0.54 -7.70
CA ALA A 12 -1.79 -1.44 -6.61
C ALA A 12 -1.89 -0.75 -5.26
N TRP A 13 -1.40 0.50 -5.20
CA TRP A 13 -1.52 1.38 -4.06
C TRP A 13 -2.98 1.69 -3.72
N ASP A 14 -3.73 2.25 -4.66
CA ASP A 14 -5.13 2.65 -4.48
C ASP A 14 -5.99 1.46 -4.00
N TYR A 15 -5.88 0.32 -4.68
CA TYR A 15 -6.63 -0.89 -4.36
C TYR A 15 -6.24 -1.44 -2.98
N GLY A 16 -4.97 -1.40 -2.62
CA GLY A 16 -4.50 -1.82 -1.30
C GLY A 16 -5.06 -0.95 -0.17
N ILE A 17 -5.18 0.37 -0.37
CA ILE A 17 -5.84 1.27 0.58
C ILE A 17 -7.35 0.99 0.65
N GLU A 18 -8.02 0.88 -0.49
CA GLU A 18 -9.47 0.62 -0.57
C GLU A 18 -9.87 -0.68 0.13
N THR A 19 -9.07 -1.73 -0.02
CA THR A 19 -9.32 -3.04 0.61
C THR A 19 -8.90 -3.10 2.09
N GLY A 20 -8.29 -2.04 2.62
CA GLY A 20 -7.71 -2.02 3.96
C GLY A 20 -6.51 -2.94 4.11
N ARG A 21 -5.88 -3.33 2.99
CA ARG A 21 -4.60 -4.04 2.97
C ARG A 21 -3.50 -3.14 3.50
N TYR A 22 -3.49 -1.88 3.09
CA TYR A 22 -2.55 -0.88 3.57
C TYR A 22 -3.29 0.23 4.32
N ILE A 23 -2.58 0.91 5.22
CA ILE A 23 -3.03 2.16 5.83
C ILE A 23 -1.94 3.21 5.67
N LEU A 24 -2.35 4.45 5.45
CA LEU A 24 -1.46 5.61 5.46
C LEU A 24 -1.49 6.24 6.85
N VAL A 25 -0.33 6.37 7.46
CA VAL A 25 -0.16 7.00 8.76
C VAL A 25 0.68 8.26 8.55
N GLY A 26 0.11 9.42 8.89
CA GLY A 26 0.76 10.73 8.81
C GLY A 26 0.04 11.72 9.73
N GLU A 27 0.59 12.91 9.88
CA GLU A 27 -0.06 13.94 10.70
C GLU A 27 -1.28 14.53 9.98
N PRO A 28 -2.36 14.86 10.70
CA PRO A 28 -3.50 15.53 10.10
C PRO A 28 -3.12 16.88 9.49
N GLY A 29 -3.36 17.04 8.18
CA GLY A 29 -3.05 18.27 7.44
C GLY A 29 -1.74 18.21 6.66
N ASP A 30 -0.93 17.15 6.85
CA ASP A 30 0.24 16.89 6.03
C ASP A 30 -0.11 16.35 4.66
N ARG A 31 0.88 16.40 3.76
CA ARG A 31 0.74 15.86 2.42
C ARG A 31 0.82 14.33 2.48
N TRP A 32 0.05 13.66 1.64
CA TRP A 32 -0.01 12.20 1.61
C TRP A 32 1.35 11.58 1.23
N GLU A 33 2.19 12.31 0.49
CA GLU A 33 3.54 11.88 0.11
C GLU A 33 4.48 11.72 1.32
N ASP A 34 4.19 12.43 2.40
CA ASP A 34 4.98 12.40 3.63
C ASP A 34 4.45 11.34 4.61
N ALA A 35 3.30 10.71 4.31
CA ALA A 35 2.73 9.64 5.11
C ALA A 35 3.46 8.30 4.90
N VAL A 36 3.57 7.53 5.96
CA VAL A 36 4.19 6.20 5.94
C VAL A 36 3.12 5.14 5.68
N LEU A 37 3.45 4.18 4.84
CA LEU A 37 2.58 3.04 4.54
C LEU A 37 2.81 1.91 5.57
N HIS A 38 1.75 1.51 6.27
CA HIS A 38 1.78 0.40 7.23
C HIS A 38 0.84 -0.74 6.83
N LYS A 39 1.01 -1.89 7.51
CA LYS A 39 0.07 -3.01 7.41
C LYS A 39 -1.31 -2.53 7.86
N GLY A 40 -2.28 -2.68 6.97
CA GLY A 40 -3.68 -2.46 7.31
C GLY A 40 -4.31 -3.69 7.99
N PRO A 41 -5.53 -3.53 8.51
CA PRO A 41 -6.24 -4.61 9.22
C PRO A 41 -6.51 -5.85 8.36
N ASN A 42 -6.58 -5.68 7.03
CA ASN A 42 -6.84 -6.76 6.09
C ASN A 42 -5.59 -7.19 5.33
N PHE A 43 -4.38 -6.87 5.81
CA PHE A 43 -3.13 -7.11 5.07
C PHE A 43 -2.95 -8.57 4.63
N ASP A 44 -3.32 -9.54 5.47
CA ASP A 44 -3.18 -10.96 5.13
C ASP A 44 -4.47 -11.60 4.57
N THR A 45 -5.61 -10.88 4.60
CA THR A 45 -6.93 -11.43 4.21
C THR A 45 -7.50 -10.80 2.94
N ALA A 46 -7.15 -9.55 2.62
CA ALA A 46 -7.55 -8.91 1.38
C ALA A 46 -6.95 -9.68 0.17
N PRO A 47 -7.73 -9.97 -0.87
CA PRO A 47 -7.18 -10.58 -2.08
C PRO A 47 -6.26 -9.58 -2.81
N LEU A 48 -5.32 -10.11 -3.60
CA LEU A 48 -4.61 -9.31 -4.59
C LEU A 48 -5.54 -8.97 -5.76
N HIS A 49 -5.20 -7.89 -6.47
CA HIS A 49 -5.93 -7.44 -7.65
C HIS A 49 -5.94 -8.52 -8.74
N THR A 50 -7.01 -8.57 -9.55
CA THR A 50 -7.19 -9.60 -10.58
C THR A 50 -6.32 -9.40 -11.82
N ASP A 51 -5.97 -8.15 -12.17
CA ASP A 51 -4.94 -7.85 -13.18
C ASP A 51 -3.55 -8.26 -12.65
N PRO A 52 -2.83 -9.17 -13.34
CA PRO A 52 -1.56 -9.70 -12.87
C PRO A 52 -0.43 -8.67 -12.77
N ARG A 53 -0.47 -7.58 -13.55
CA ARG A 53 0.54 -6.51 -13.45
C ARG A 53 0.35 -5.73 -12.15
N ILE A 54 -0.90 -5.40 -11.83
CA ILE A 54 -1.23 -4.73 -10.57
C ILE A 54 -0.95 -5.65 -9.38
N ALA A 55 -1.28 -6.94 -9.49
CA ALA A 55 -0.98 -7.92 -8.45
C ALA A 55 0.54 -8.04 -8.17
N ALA A 56 1.37 -8.00 -9.20
CA ALA A 56 2.83 -8.01 -9.03
C ALA A 56 3.32 -6.77 -8.27
N GLU A 57 2.80 -5.58 -8.61
CA GLU A 57 3.11 -4.35 -7.88
C GLU A 57 2.65 -4.40 -6.42
N GLN A 58 1.49 -5.00 -6.13
CA GLN A 58 1.04 -5.22 -4.75
C GLN A 58 1.96 -6.15 -3.97
N GLN A 59 2.54 -7.18 -4.59
CA GLN A 59 3.51 -8.04 -3.91
C GLN A 59 4.79 -7.28 -3.53
N ILE A 60 5.21 -6.31 -4.36
CA ILE A 60 6.34 -5.44 -4.06
C ILE A 60 6.00 -4.56 -2.85
N LEU A 61 4.82 -3.92 -2.85
CA LEU A 61 4.34 -3.12 -1.72
C LEU A 61 4.22 -3.96 -0.43
N ASP A 62 3.69 -5.18 -0.51
CA ASP A 62 3.61 -6.09 0.62
C ASP A 62 4.98 -6.37 1.24
N ASN A 63 5.99 -6.61 0.40
CA ASN A 63 7.35 -6.86 0.86
C ASN A 63 7.96 -5.62 1.53
N MET A 64 7.73 -4.43 0.96
CA MET A 64 8.17 -3.17 1.56
C MET A 64 7.54 -2.95 2.93
N VAL A 65 6.22 -3.12 3.04
CA VAL A 65 5.49 -2.95 4.30
C VAL A 65 5.88 -4.01 5.35
N ARG A 66 6.13 -5.26 4.94
CA ARG A 66 6.66 -6.30 5.85
C ARG A 66 8.06 -5.95 6.35
N ALA A 67 8.93 -5.43 5.49
CA ALA A 67 10.29 -5.03 5.87
C ALA A 67 10.27 -3.85 6.85
N GLN A 68 9.40 -2.86 6.61
CA GLN A 68 9.21 -1.72 7.50
C GLN A 68 8.71 -2.17 8.88
N ALA A 69 7.65 -2.98 8.94
CA ALA A 69 7.12 -3.50 10.20
C ALA A 69 8.18 -4.27 11.00
N LYS A 70 9.01 -5.07 10.32
CA LYS A 70 10.12 -5.79 10.96
C LYS A 70 11.17 -4.84 11.53
N ALA A 71 11.54 -3.80 10.79
CA ALA A 71 12.50 -2.80 11.27
C ALA A 71 11.99 -2.03 12.49
N GLU A 72 10.69 -1.75 12.55
CA GLU A 72 10.02 -1.13 13.70
C GLU A 72 10.01 -2.06 14.93
N GLU A 73 9.76 -3.36 14.73
CA GLU A 73 9.80 -4.37 15.80
C GLU A 73 11.22 -4.57 16.37
N GLU A 74 12.26 -4.49 15.54
CA GLU A 74 13.66 -4.67 15.94
C GLU A 74 14.30 -3.41 16.55
N GLY A 75 13.73 -2.23 16.28
CA GLY A 75 14.20 -0.94 16.78
C GLY A 75 13.53 -0.46 18.07
N SER A 76 12.53 -1.19 18.57
CA SER A 76 11.74 -0.87 19.78
C SER A 76 12.13 -1.70 21.00
#